data_AF-A0A9P7HHA7-F1
#
_entry.id   AF-A0A9P7HHA7-F1
#
_cell.length_a   1.000
_cell.length_b   1.000
_cell.length_c   1.000
_cell.angle_alpha   90.00
_cell.angle_beta   90.00
_cell.angle_gamma   90.00
#
_symmetry.space_group_name_H-M   'P 1'
#
loop_
_entity.id
_entity.type
_entity.pdbx_description
1 polymer ?
#
loop_
_entity_poly.entity_id
_entity_poly.type
_entity_poly.pdbx_seq_one_letter_code
_entity_poly.pdbx_strand_id
1 'polypeptide(L)'
;MAAPTRPPANTFVAKARKVYNPIGFSKGYNFILWFIFAGAMFGFALARMMFLNYNNIYCNPNSTGNGAGPGECWSYNRKDLYKIGIKMHLYTIIPASFLVVFQFVPFIRYKALLFHRMNGYIVVVLAVIGTVGAIIIAPVAFGGSLSVRAAVCLMAIMFLGALFLAIWNIKTLQLEQHRAWMLRAWFYAGSIITLRIIMIISALVMSKNPSFRLPMQCAKVASFYDDTESLIAKYPTCQDPNAWVAVQGDMSGESTENIASALSLGSSMAIWLALAIHAIGIEVYLHLTPAETERLRKISFQRQQERGFKNPGSCGLTSDRLGYAETWRPGVDATAYPASKGSDSDISKVAAA
;
A
#
# COMPACT_ATOMS: atom_id res chain seq x y z
N MET A 1 -29.51 -5.53 5.75
CA MET A 1 -28.70 -6.24 4.73
C MET A 1 -28.84 -5.46 3.45
N ALA A 2 -27.83 -5.44 2.57
CA ALA A 2 -28.01 -4.83 1.26
C ALA A 2 -29.07 -5.65 0.51
N ALA A 3 -30.27 -5.10 0.35
CA ALA A 3 -31.31 -5.75 -0.44
C ALA A 3 -30.82 -5.84 -1.89
N PRO A 4 -30.89 -7.02 -2.54
CA PRO A 4 -30.51 -7.14 -3.94
C PRO A 4 -31.41 -6.20 -4.76
N THR A 5 -30.80 -5.26 -5.48
CA THR A 5 -31.55 -4.26 -6.26
C THR A 5 -32.16 -4.83 -7.55
N ARG A 6 -31.79 -6.07 -7.92
CA ARG A 6 -32.25 -6.76 -9.13
C ARG A 6 -32.31 -8.28 -8.90
N PRO A 7 -33.21 -9.03 -9.57
CA PRO A 7 -33.21 -10.49 -9.56
C PRO A 7 -31.86 -11.08 -10.02
N PRO A 8 -31.48 -12.31 -9.62
CA PRO A 8 -30.24 -12.93 -10.06
C PRO A 8 -30.32 -13.22 -11.56
N ALA A 9 -29.26 -12.87 -12.30
CA ALA A 9 -29.22 -13.07 -13.75
C ALA A 9 -29.16 -14.55 -14.15
N ASN A 10 -28.62 -15.41 -13.29
CA ASN A 10 -28.55 -16.86 -13.48
C ASN A 10 -28.32 -17.59 -12.14
N THR A 11 -28.34 -18.92 -12.17
CA THR A 11 -28.14 -19.80 -11.00
C THR A 11 -26.78 -19.61 -10.33
N PHE A 12 -25.72 -19.33 -11.10
CA PHE A 12 -24.40 -19.02 -10.56
C PHE A 12 -24.43 -17.74 -9.72
N VAL A 13 -25.02 -16.66 -10.24
CA VAL A 13 -25.19 -15.39 -9.51
C VAL A 13 -26.07 -15.60 -8.26
N ALA A 14 -27.11 -16.44 -8.33
CA ALA A 14 -27.93 -16.77 -7.17
C ALA A 14 -27.13 -17.48 -6.06
N LYS A 15 -26.25 -18.43 -6.42
CA LYS A 15 -25.35 -19.09 -5.47
C LYS A 15 -24.28 -18.14 -4.93
N ALA A 16 -23.64 -17.35 -5.79
CA ALA A 16 -22.62 -16.37 -5.39
C ALA A 16 -23.18 -15.32 -4.40
N ARG A 17 -24.43 -14.87 -4.59
CA ARG A 17 -25.13 -13.96 -3.66
C ARG A 17 -25.21 -14.50 -2.24
N LYS A 18 -25.31 -15.83 -2.06
CA LYS A 18 -25.32 -16.44 -0.71
C LYS A 18 -23.98 -16.28 0.02
N VAL A 19 -22.88 -16.10 -0.72
CA VAL A 19 -21.53 -15.92 -0.15
C VAL A 19 -21.28 -14.46 0.19
N TYR A 20 -21.58 -13.52 -0.72
CA TYR A 20 -21.17 -12.13 -0.55
C TYR A 20 -22.23 -11.20 0.09
N ASN A 21 -23.52 -11.54 0.07
CA ASN A 21 -24.55 -10.73 0.73
C ASN A 21 -24.45 -10.73 2.28
N PRO A 22 -24.13 -11.84 2.97
CA PRO A 22 -24.01 -11.87 4.43
C PRO A 22 -22.95 -10.90 4.96
N ILE A 23 -21.83 -10.79 4.25
CA ILE A 23 -20.73 -9.86 4.55
C ILE A 23 -21.00 -8.42 4.04
N GLY A 24 -22.17 -8.18 3.46
CA GLY A 24 -22.71 -6.84 3.19
C GLY A 24 -22.44 -6.28 1.79
N PHE A 25 -21.86 -7.05 0.86
CA PHE A 25 -21.70 -6.61 -0.52
C PHE A 25 -23.01 -6.76 -1.30
N SER A 26 -23.39 -5.74 -2.08
CA SER A 26 -24.56 -5.79 -2.98
C SER A 26 -24.22 -6.24 -4.40
N LYS A 27 -22.97 -6.00 -4.83
CA LYS A 27 -22.47 -6.30 -6.17
C LYS A 27 -21.28 -7.25 -6.10
N GLY A 28 -21.29 -8.30 -6.92
CA GLY A 28 -20.25 -9.33 -6.93
C GLY A 28 -18.85 -8.80 -7.25
N TYR A 29 -18.71 -7.84 -8.17
CA TYR A 29 -17.39 -7.28 -8.50
C TYR A 29 -16.74 -6.55 -7.31
N ASN A 30 -17.52 -5.86 -6.46
CA ASN A 30 -16.99 -5.24 -5.25
C ASN A 30 -16.47 -6.29 -4.26
N PHE A 31 -17.15 -7.44 -4.17
CA PHE A 31 -16.67 -8.56 -3.37
C PHE A 31 -15.39 -9.16 -3.94
N ILE A 32 -15.30 -9.36 -5.25
CA ILE A 32 -14.08 -9.89 -5.90
C ILE A 32 -12.90 -8.94 -5.66
N LEU A 33 -13.08 -7.63 -5.86
CA LEU A 33 -12.05 -6.64 -5.59
C LEU A 33 -11.62 -6.64 -4.12
N TRP A 34 -12.58 -6.70 -3.20
CA TRP A 34 -12.28 -6.82 -1.78
C TRP A 34 -11.51 -8.11 -1.47
N PHE A 35 -11.92 -9.25 -2.02
CA PHE A 35 -11.25 -10.53 -1.83
C PHE A 35 -9.81 -10.50 -2.36
N ILE A 36 -9.58 -9.93 -3.55
CA ILE A 36 -8.23 -9.81 -4.12
C ILE A 36 -7.37 -8.88 -3.26
N PHE A 37 -7.80 -7.64 -3.04
CA PHE A 37 -6.95 -6.64 -2.39
C PHE A 37 -6.89 -6.78 -0.86
N ALA A 38 -8.05 -6.86 -0.21
CA ALA A 38 -8.09 -7.01 1.25
C ALA A 38 -7.72 -8.44 1.66
N GLY A 39 -8.07 -9.45 0.87
CA GLY A 39 -7.62 -10.83 1.12
C GLY A 39 -6.12 -11.02 0.91
N ALA A 40 -5.51 -10.41 -0.12
CA ALA A 40 -4.05 -10.41 -0.26
C ALA A 40 -3.37 -9.71 0.93
N MET A 41 -3.90 -8.56 1.38
CA MET A 41 -3.41 -7.87 2.58
C MET A 41 -3.54 -8.74 3.83
N PHE A 42 -4.68 -9.41 4.01
CA PHE A 42 -4.94 -10.32 5.12
C PHE A 42 -3.96 -11.50 5.14
N GLY A 43 -3.80 -12.17 4.00
CA GLY A 43 -2.88 -13.30 3.84
C GLY A 43 -1.43 -12.86 4.04
N PHE A 44 -1.05 -11.70 3.53
CA PHE A 44 0.27 -11.13 3.77
C PHE A 44 0.49 -10.82 5.25
N ALA A 45 -0.46 -10.18 5.92
CA ALA A 45 -0.35 -9.87 7.35
C ALA A 45 -0.18 -11.16 8.17
N LEU A 46 -1.02 -12.18 7.94
CA LEU A 46 -0.94 -13.48 8.62
C LEU A 46 0.40 -14.18 8.37
N ALA A 47 0.85 -14.25 7.12
CA ALA A 47 2.13 -14.87 6.77
C ALA A 47 3.34 -14.15 7.41
N ARG A 48 3.17 -12.88 7.79
CA ARG A 48 4.23 -12.05 8.39
C ARG A 48 4.07 -11.89 9.90
N MET A 49 3.02 -12.40 10.54
CA MET A 49 2.86 -12.37 12.00
C MET A 49 4.05 -12.98 12.75
N MET A 50 4.67 -14.02 12.18
CA MET A 50 5.87 -14.63 12.77
C MET A 50 7.06 -13.67 12.89
N PHE A 51 7.11 -12.59 12.10
CA PHE A 51 8.18 -11.59 12.15
C PHE A 51 8.12 -10.70 13.40
N LEU A 52 7.03 -10.77 14.16
CA LEU A 52 6.95 -10.15 15.49
C LEU A 52 7.93 -10.81 16.48
N ASN A 53 8.36 -12.05 16.23
CA ASN A 53 9.45 -12.65 16.96
C ASN A 53 10.80 -12.22 16.34
N TYR A 54 11.26 -11.02 16.72
CA TYR A 54 12.41 -10.40 16.08
C TYR A 54 13.70 -11.22 16.18
N ASN A 55 14.05 -11.72 17.37
CA ASN A 55 15.34 -12.38 17.58
C ASN A 55 15.35 -13.84 17.08
N ASN A 56 14.23 -14.56 17.18
CA ASN A 56 14.21 -16.01 16.89
C ASN A 56 13.69 -16.35 15.48
N ILE A 57 12.98 -15.44 14.82
CA ILE A 57 12.44 -15.66 13.47
C ILE A 57 12.96 -14.60 12.50
N TYR A 58 12.68 -13.32 12.75
CA TYR A 58 12.99 -12.28 11.76
C TYR A 58 14.51 -12.09 11.53
N CYS A 59 15.27 -12.02 12.62
CA CYS A 59 16.74 -11.87 12.62
C CYS A 59 17.41 -12.96 13.45
N ASN A 60 17.09 -14.21 13.13
CA ASN A 60 17.76 -15.36 13.68
C ASN A 60 19.03 -15.67 12.86
N PRO A 61 20.22 -15.67 13.48
CA PRO A 61 21.49 -15.93 12.78
C PRO A 61 21.58 -17.35 12.20
N ASN A 62 20.83 -18.30 12.75
CA ASN A 62 20.81 -19.69 12.31
C ASN A 62 19.66 -20.00 11.33
N SER A 63 18.91 -18.97 10.89
CA SER A 63 17.76 -19.17 10.01
C SER A 63 18.21 -19.41 8.58
N THR A 64 17.91 -20.58 8.02
CA THR A 64 18.15 -20.94 6.61
C THR A 64 17.03 -20.49 5.67
N GLY A 65 16.08 -19.70 6.17
CA GLY A 65 14.92 -19.20 5.43
C GLY A 65 13.93 -18.48 6.35
N ASN A 66 12.84 -17.95 5.80
CA ASN A 66 11.72 -17.39 6.59
C ASN A 66 12.07 -16.22 7.54
N GLY A 67 13.12 -15.45 7.26
CA GLY A 67 13.52 -14.25 8.01
C GLY A 67 13.53 -12.96 7.18
N ALA A 68 14.30 -11.98 7.64
CA ALA A 68 14.63 -10.80 6.84
C ALA A 68 15.42 -11.20 5.57
N GLY A 69 15.49 -10.28 4.60
CA GLY A 69 16.33 -10.50 3.42
C GLY A 69 17.81 -10.69 3.80
N PRO A 70 18.59 -11.44 3.00
CA PRO A 70 20.00 -11.65 3.29
C PRO A 70 20.76 -10.33 3.54
N GLY A 71 21.50 -10.25 4.65
CA GLY A 71 22.25 -9.06 5.06
C GLY A 71 21.43 -7.91 5.66
N GLU A 72 20.10 -7.99 5.68
CA GLU A 72 19.25 -6.94 6.28
C GLU A 72 19.37 -6.90 7.81
N CYS A 73 19.50 -8.06 8.46
CA CYS A 73 19.66 -8.10 9.92
C CYS A 73 20.99 -7.50 10.39
N TRP A 74 22.07 -7.66 9.61
CA TRP A 74 23.31 -6.93 9.85
C TRP A 74 23.07 -5.42 9.76
N SER A 75 22.40 -4.96 8.70
CA SER A 75 22.05 -3.55 8.49
C SER A 75 21.22 -2.95 9.64
N TYR A 76 20.23 -3.69 10.17
CA TYR A 76 19.36 -3.21 11.24
C TYR A 76 20.03 -3.26 12.61
N ASN A 77 20.85 -4.27 12.89
CA ASN A 77 21.47 -4.45 14.20
C ASN A 77 22.71 -3.58 14.42
N ARG A 78 23.28 -2.96 13.38
CA ARG A 78 24.50 -2.12 13.51
C ARG A 78 24.30 -0.85 14.34
N LYS A 79 23.07 -0.33 14.46
CA LYS A 79 22.73 0.86 15.25
C LYS A 79 21.40 0.67 15.94
N ASP A 80 21.30 1.06 17.20
CA ASP A 80 20.06 0.95 17.98
C ASP A 80 18.89 1.67 17.33
N LEU A 81 19.14 2.82 16.69
CA LEU A 81 18.12 3.56 15.96
C LEU A 81 17.44 2.69 14.87
N TYR A 82 18.22 1.95 14.06
CA TYR A 82 17.65 1.11 13.01
C TYR A 82 16.96 -0.13 13.58
N LYS A 83 17.52 -0.71 14.65
CA LYS A 83 16.92 -1.84 15.36
C LYS A 83 15.56 -1.46 15.97
N ILE A 84 15.47 -0.28 16.58
CA ILE A 84 14.21 0.28 17.08
C ILE A 84 13.27 0.55 15.91
N GLY A 85 13.77 1.17 14.83
CA GLY A 85 12.98 1.47 13.63
C GLY A 85 12.31 0.25 13.02
N ILE A 86 13.06 -0.85 12.81
CA ILE A 86 12.50 -2.07 12.22
C ILE A 86 11.51 -2.76 13.15
N LYS A 87 11.79 -2.83 14.46
CA LYS A 87 10.85 -3.39 15.44
C LYS A 87 9.57 -2.57 15.49
N MET A 88 9.69 -1.25 15.55
CA MET A 88 8.57 -0.34 15.54
C MET A 88 7.73 -0.49 14.27
N HIS A 89 8.38 -0.61 13.10
CA HIS A 89 7.70 -0.87 11.84
C HIS A 89 6.93 -2.20 11.89
N LEU A 90 7.58 -3.31 12.20
CA LEU A 90 6.97 -4.64 12.22
C LEU A 90 5.82 -4.74 13.24
N TYR A 91 6.05 -4.29 14.47
CA TYR A 91 5.09 -4.41 15.58
C TYR A 91 3.83 -3.58 15.40
N THR A 92 3.83 -2.63 14.47
CA THR A 92 2.68 -1.77 14.24
C THR A 92 2.06 -1.97 12.87
N ILE A 93 2.85 -2.12 11.79
CA ILE A 93 2.31 -2.26 10.44
C ILE A 93 1.68 -3.64 10.21
N ILE A 94 2.21 -4.70 10.81
CA ILE A 94 1.65 -6.05 10.67
C ILE A 94 0.27 -6.12 11.36
N PRO A 95 0.10 -5.71 12.63
CA PRO A 95 -1.23 -5.66 13.22
C PRO A 95 -2.17 -4.66 12.51
N ALA A 96 -1.68 -3.50 12.07
CA ALA A 96 -2.51 -2.54 11.33
C ALA A 96 -3.05 -3.13 10.02
N SER A 97 -2.22 -3.82 9.24
CA SER A 97 -2.60 -4.46 7.99
C SER A 97 -3.55 -5.65 8.19
N PHE A 98 -3.45 -6.37 9.30
CA PHE A 98 -4.46 -7.36 9.70
C PHE A 98 -5.81 -6.69 10.03
N LEU A 99 -5.78 -5.66 10.88
CA LEU A 99 -6.98 -5.00 11.41
C LEU A 99 -7.74 -4.18 10.36
N VAL A 100 -7.04 -3.61 9.36
CA VAL A 100 -7.68 -2.80 8.33
C VAL A 100 -8.62 -3.61 7.43
N VAL A 101 -8.41 -4.92 7.29
CA VAL A 101 -9.26 -5.77 6.44
C VAL A 101 -10.71 -5.68 6.91
N PHE A 102 -10.93 -5.63 8.23
CA PHE A 102 -12.23 -5.43 8.85
C PHE A 102 -12.82 -4.03 8.63
N GLN A 103 -12.00 -3.02 8.36
CA GLN A 103 -12.47 -1.66 8.01
C GLN A 103 -13.21 -1.64 6.67
N PHE A 104 -12.84 -2.54 5.75
CA PHE A 104 -13.40 -2.61 4.40
C PHE A 104 -14.53 -3.64 4.26
N VAL A 105 -14.94 -4.31 5.35
CA VAL A 105 -16.11 -5.21 5.34
C VAL A 105 -17.40 -4.38 5.53
N PRO A 106 -18.29 -4.30 4.52
CA PRO A 106 -19.48 -3.44 4.61
C PRO A 106 -20.39 -3.79 5.79
N PHE A 107 -20.56 -5.08 6.10
CA PHE A 107 -21.37 -5.55 7.23
C PHE A 107 -20.99 -4.88 8.56
N ILE A 108 -19.68 -4.73 8.83
CA ILE A 108 -19.19 -4.14 10.07
C ILE A 108 -19.62 -2.68 10.18
N ARG A 109 -19.56 -1.91 9.08
CA ARG A 109 -20.02 -0.52 9.07
C ARG A 109 -21.52 -0.39 9.27
N TYR A 110 -22.32 -1.35 8.82
CA TYR A 110 -23.78 -1.33 8.95
C TYR A 110 -24.29 -1.82 10.32
N LYS A 111 -23.60 -2.77 10.94
CA LYS A 111 -24.07 -3.46 12.16
C LYS A 111 -23.22 -3.21 13.40
N ALA A 112 -21.95 -2.87 13.24
CA ALA A 112 -21.00 -2.71 14.33
C ALA A 112 -20.21 -1.39 14.18
N LEU A 113 -20.93 -0.27 14.12
CA LEU A 113 -20.34 1.05 13.85
C LEU A 113 -19.32 1.49 14.92
N LEU A 114 -19.56 1.17 16.20
CA LEU A 114 -18.62 1.47 17.29
C LEU A 114 -17.30 0.72 17.08
N PHE A 115 -17.37 -0.58 16.75
CA PHE A 115 -16.19 -1.38 16.43
C PHE A 115 -15.44 -0.80 15.23
N HIS A 116 -16.14 -0.44 14.14
CA HIS A 116 -15.52 0.21 12.97
C HIS A 116 -14.71 1.46 13.38
N ARG A 117 -15.28 2.33 14.22
CA ARG A 117 -14.63 3.55 14.69
C ARG A 117 -13.42 3.27 15.58
N MET A 118 -13.57 2.44 16.61
CA MET A 118 -12.47 2.12 17.53
C MET A 118 -11.32 1.43 16.81
N ASN A 119 -11.63 0.40 16.02
CA ASN A 119 -10.65 -0.28 15.19
C ASN A 119 -9.98 0.69 14.20
N GLY A 120 -10.74 1.65 13.65
CA GLY A 120 -10.21 2.65 12.73
C GLY A 120 -9.15 3.55 13.38
N TYR A 121 -9.39 4.02 14.61
CA TYR A 121 -8.40 4.81 15.35
C TYR A 121 -7.14 3.99 15.69
N ILE A 122 -7.31 2.75 16.13
CA ILE A 122 -6.18 1.84 16.41
C ILE A 122 -5.34 1.65 15.15
N VAL A 123 -5.98 1.34 14.03
CA VAL A 123 -5.33 1.17 12.72
C VAL A 123 -4.56 2.41 12.30
N VAL A 124 -5.13 3.61 12.46
CA VAL A 124 -4.45 4.88 12.15
C VAL A 124 -3.21 5.08 13.03
N VAL A 125 -3.32 4.91 14.35
CA VAL A 125 -2.21 5.10 15.28
C VAL A 125 -1.06 4.15 14.94
N LEU A 126 -1.38 2.86 14.75
CA LEU A 126 -0.39 1.86 14.36
C LEU A 126 0.24 2.18 13.00
N ALA A 127 -0.55 2.61 12.02
CA ALA A 127 -0.05 2.98 10.69
C ALA A 127 0.92 4.17 10.73
N VAL A 128 0.63 5.19 11.55
CA VAL A 128 1.52 6.35 11.74
C VAL A 128 2.84 5.93 12.36
N ILE A 129 2.79 5.20 13.49
CA ILE A 129 4.00 4.71 14.18
C ILE A 129 4.82 3.80 13.25
N GLY A 130 4.15 2.91 12.50
CA GLY A 130 4.80 2.02 11.55
C GLY A 130 5.47 2.76 10.39
N THR A 131 4.88 3.87 9.94
CA THR A 131 5.46 4.71 8.90
C THR A 131 6.71 5.43 9.38
N VAL A 132 6.72 5.94 10.62
CA VAL A 132 7.93 6.51 11.23
C VAL A 132 9.05 5.44 11.26
N GLY A 133 8.70 4.19 11.57
CA GLY A 133 9.65 3.08 11.59
C GLY A 133 10.25 2.80 10.21
N ALA A 134 9.40 2.83 9.17
CA ALA A 134 9.82 2.69 7.79
C ALA A 134 10.80 3.80 7.35
N ILE A 135 10.54 5.05 7.74
CA ILE A 135 11.41 6.19 7.44
C ILE A 135 12.77 6.02 8.13
N ILE A 136 12.79 5.60 9.39
CA ILE A 136 14.02 5.37 10.16
C ILE A 136 14.92 4.32 9.48
N ILE A 137 14.35 3.24 8.96
CA ILE A 137 15.11 2.15 8.33
C ILE A 137 15.42 2.36 6.84
N ALA A 138 14.76 3.31 6.17
CA ALA A 138 14.97 3.61 4.75
C ALA A 138 16.46 3.79 4.34
N PRO A 139 17.35 4.37 5.17
CA PRO A 139 18.75 4.53 4.81
C PRO A 139 19.56 3.24 4.71
N VAL A 140 19.04 2.11 5.21
CA VAL A 140 19.74 0.82 5.27
C VAL A 140 18.96 -0.34 4.65
N ALA A 141 17.65 -0.18 4.44
CA ALA A 141 16.78 -1.20 3.86
C ALA A 141 17.16 -1.48 2.40
N PHE A 142 17.47 -2.74 2.08
CA PHE A 142 17.82 -3.19 0.73
C PHE A 142 18.90 -2.33 0.05
N GLY A 143 19.97 -2.05 0.79
CA GLY A 143 21.10 -1.22 0.33
C GLY A 143 20.90 0.29 0.50
N GLY A 144 19.68 0.75 0.78
CA GLY A 144 19.43 2.14 1.20
C GLY A 144 19.83 3.19 0.18
N SER A 145 19.74 2.87 -1.11
CA SER A 145 20.04 3.78 -2.22
C SER A 145 19.19 5.05 -2.15
N LEU A 146 19.65 6.14 -2.76
CA LEU A 146 18.87 7.38 -2.78
C LEU A 146 17.51 7.19 -3.46
N SER A 147 17.42 6.30 -4.45
CA SER A 147 16.16 5.90 -5.09
C SER A 147 15.19 5.24 -4.10
N VAL A 148 15.66 4.27 -3.30
CA VAL A 148 14.84 3.62 -2.26
C VAL A 148 14.39 4.64 -1.21
N ARG A 149 15.28 5.52 -0.75
CA ARG A 149 14.93 6.56 0.22
C ARG A 149 13.87 7.50 -0.33
N ALA A 150 14.05 7.99 -1.56
CA ALA A 150 13.08 8.87 -2.22
C ALA A 150 11.72 8.21 -2.37
N ALA A 151 11.68 6.93 -2.79
CA ALA A 151 10.45 6.18 -2.93
C ALA A 151 9.74 5.94 -1.59
N VAL A 152 10.47 5.59 -0.52
CA VAL A 152 9.90 5.43 0.82
C VAL A 152 9.37 6.75 1.36
N CYS A 153 10.10 7.85 1.18
CA CYS A 153 9.64 9.19 1.57
C CYS A 153 8.36 9.59 0.81
N LEU A 154 8.32 9.38 -0.50
CA LEU A 154 7.14 9.65 -1.31
C LEU A 154 5.94 8.82 -0.84
N MET A 155 6.13 7.51 -0.67
CA MET A 155 5.09 6.62 -0.19
C MET A 155 4.58 7.04 1.21
N ALA A 156 5.48 7.46 2.10
CA ALA A 156 5.11 7.96 3.42
C ALA A 156 4.28 9.25 3.35
N ILE A 157 4.67 10.22 2.51
CA ILE A 157 3.90 11.46 2.29
C ILE A 157 2.51 11.13 1.72
N MET A 158 2.43 10.29 0.69
CA MET A 158 1.16 9.88 0.08
C MET A 158 0.27 9.16 1.08
N PHE A 159 0.84 8.23 1.86
CA PHE A 159 0.10 7.43 2.84
C PHE A 159 -0.40 8.28 4.02
N LEU A 160 0.48 9.03 4.68
CA LEU A 160 0.12 9.87 5.82
C LEU A 160 -0.78 11.04 5.42
N GLY A 161 -0.53 11.65 4.25
CA GLY A 161 -1.40 12.67 3.67
C GLY A 161 -2.81 12.13 3.41
N ALA A 162 -2.92 10.93 2.84
CA ALA A 162 -4.22 10.29 2.64
C ALA A 162 -4.93 9.95 3.96
N LEU A 163 -4.22 9.45 4.98
CA LEU A 163 -4.79 9.21 6.31
C LEU A 163 -5.27 10.52 6.97
N PHE A 164 -4.47 11.58 6.90
CA PHE A 164 -4.84 12.89 7.42
C PHE A 164 -6.11 13.42 6.76
N LEU A 165 -6.17 13.40 5.43
CA LEU A 165 -7.35 13.86 4.68
C LEU A 165 -8.57 12.96 4.93
N ALA A 166 -8.39 11.66 5.09
CA ALA A 166 -9.47 10.75 5.48
C ALA A 166 -10.05 11.10 6.86
N ILE A 167 -9.20 11.45 7.83
CA ILE A 167 -9.60 11.85 9.18
C ILE A 167 -10.28 13.22 9.16
N TRP A 168 -9.73 14.17 8.42
CA TRP A 168 -10.33 15.50 8.23
C TRP A 168 -11.78 15.39 7.70
N ASN A 169 -11.97 14.58 6.66
CA ASN A 169 -13.28 14.42 6.04
C ASN A 169 -14.28 13.68 6.92
N ILE A 170 -13.87 12.63 7.67
CA ILE A 170 -14.80 11.97 8.58
C ILE A 170 -15.21 12.86 9.76
N LYS A 171 -14.31 13.73 10.25
CA LYS A 171 -14.62 14.72 11.29
C LYS A 171 -15.61 15.78 10.80
N THR A 172 -15.56 16.14 9.52
CA THR A 172 -16.55 17.02 8.88
C THR A 172 -17.77 16.28 8.34
N LEU A 173 -17.93 14.97 8.62
CA LEU A 173 -19.01 14.11 8.14
C LEU A 173 -19.12 13.96 6.61
N GLN A 174 -18.03 14.19 5.89
CA GLN A 174 -17.92 13.95 4.45
C GLN A 174 -17.47 12.51 4.20
N LEU A 175 -18.45 11.61 4.10
CA LEU A 175 -18.23 10.16 4.07
C LEU A 175 -17.63 9.67 2.75
N GLU A 176 -18.03 10.28 1.63
CA GLU A 176 -17.53 9.97 0.29
C GLU A 176 -16.03 10.31 0.17
N GLN A 177 -15.60 11.48 0.63
CA GLN A 177 -14.19 11.85 0.69
C GLN A 177 -13.41 11.00 1.69
N HIS A 178 -13.97 10.74 2.88
CA HIS A 178 -13.36 9.82 3.84
C HIS A 178 -13.10 8.44 3.21
N ARG A 179 -14.10 7.87 2.51
CA ARG A 179 -13.95 6.59 1.81
C ARG A 179 -12.83 6.67 0.76
N ALA A 180 -12.84 7.71 -0.07
CA ALA A 180 -11.89 7.85 -1.16
C ALA A 180 -10.44 7.93 -0.64
N TRP A 181 -10.19 8.75 0.38
CA TRP A 181 -8.87 8.90 0.99
C TRP A 181 -8.42 7.67 1.79
N MET A 182 -9.33 6.98 2.48
CA MET A 182 -8.99 5.69 3.13
C MET A 182 -8.59 4.62 2.11
N LEU A 183 -9.28 4.54 0.98
CA LEU A 183 -8.92 3.60 -0.07
C LEU A 183 -7.54 3.94 -0.66
N ARG A 184 -7.28 5.22 -0.97
CA ARG A 184 -5.94 5.68 -1.42
C ARG A 184 -4.85 5.25 -0.47
N ALA A 185 -4.98 5.56 0.82
CA ALA A 185 -3.99 5.21 1.83
C ALA A 185 -3.66 3.71 1.80
N TRP A 186 -4.67 2.84 1.85
CA TRP A 186 -4.43 1.40 1.94
C TRP A 186 -4.04 0.74 0.61
N PHE A 187 -4.36 1.35 -0.53
CA PHE A 187 -3.79 0.95 -1.81
C PHE A 187 -2.32 1.32 -1.90
N TYR A 188 -1.92 2.51 -1.43
CA TYR A 188 -0.50 2.88 -1.37
C TYR A 188 0.28 1.93 -0.45
N ALA A 189 -0.24 1.62 0.74
CA ALA A 189 0.38 0.63 1.64
C ALA A 189 0.42 -0.78 1.03
N GLY A 190 -0.64 -1.18 0.30
CA GLY A 190 -0.72 -2.46 -0.41
C GLY A 190 0.31 -2.63 -1.52
N SER A 191 0.92 -1.54 -2.01
CA SER A 191 1.98 -1.61 -3.03
C SER A 191 3.19 -2.42 -2.57
N ILE A 192 3.42 -2.59 -1.25
CA ILE A 192 4.50 -3.43 -0.72
C ILE A 192 4.34 -4.91 -1.09
N ILE A 193 3.12 -5.41 -1.27
CA ILE A 193 2.88 -6.79 -1.71
C ILE A 193 3.31 -6.94 -3.17
N THR A 194 2.84 -6.03 -4.02
CA THR A 194 3.19 -5.98 -5.45
C THR A 194 4.68 -5.73 -5.68
N LEU A 195 5.29 -4.86 -4.87
CA LEU A 195 6.73 -4.61 -4.85
C LEU A 195 7.49 -5.92 -4.70
N ARG A 196 7.11 -6.80 -3.77
CA ARG A 196 7.83 -8.05 -3.55
C ARG A 196 7.77 -8.98 -4.76
N ILE A 197 6.62 -9.01 -5.46
CA ILE A 197 6.46 -9.78 -6.69
C ILE A 197 7.37 -9.23 -7.78
N ILE A 198 7.32 -7.91 -8.03
CA ILE A 198 8.16 -7.25 -9.04
C ILE A 198 9.65 -7.42 -8.70
N MET A 199 10.03 -7.24 -7.43
CA MET A 199 11.41 -7.41 -6.95
C MET A 199 11.96 -8.79 -7.26
N ILE A 200 11.21 -9.86 -6.96
CA ILE A 200 11.65 -11.24 -7.24
C ILE A 200 11.77 -11.48 -8.75
N ILE A 201 10.78 -11.03 -9.54
CA ILE A 201 10.83 -11.17 -11.00
C ILE A 201 12.04 -10.42 -11.57
N SER A 202 12.27 -9.17 -11.15
CA SER A 202 13.42 -8.38 -11.58
C SER A 202 14.73 -9.04 -11.20
N ALA A 203 14.86 -9.56 -9.97
CA ALA A 203 16.05 -10.27 -9.52
C ALA A 203 16.35 -11.51 -10.37
N LEU A 204 15.32 -12.31 -10.71
CA LEU A 204 15.45 -13.49 -11.59
C LEU A 204 15.85 -13.11 -13.02
N VAL A 205 15.30 -12.01 -13.56
CA VAL A 205 15.66 -11.51 -14.89
C VAL A 205 17.11 -11.03 -14.91
N MET A 206 17.51 -10.26 -13.90
CA MET A 206 18.86 -9.72 -13.77
C MET A 206 19.93 -10.80 -13.62
N SER A 207 19.59 -11.91 -12.97
CA SER A 207 20.50 -13.06 -12.78
C SER A 207 21.04 -13.63 -14.10
N LYS A 208 20.34 -13.39 -15.21
CA LYS A 208 20.77 -13.82 -16.56
C LYS A 208 21.88 -12.95 -17.16
N ASN A 209 22.21 -11.82 -16.52
CA ASN A 209 23.24 -10.90 -17.00
C ASN A 209 24.21 -10.55 -15.85
N PRO A 210 25.48 -11.02 -15.90
CA PRO A 210 26.46 -10.77 -14.84
C PRO A 210 26.88 -9.30 -14.71
N SER A 211 26.43 -8.41 -15.61
CA SER A 211 26.73 -6.98 -15.56
C SER A 211 26.07 -6.27 -14.38
N PHE A 212 24.96 -6.79 -13.86
CA PHE A 212 24.30 -6.19 -12.72
C PHE A 212 25.07 -6.46 -11.43
N ARG A 213 25.66 -5.41 -10.87
CA ARG A 213 26.39 -5.46 -9.59
C ARG A 213 25.95 -4.34 -8.67
N LEU A 214 25.86 -4.64 -7.38
CA LEU A 214 25.57 -3.68 -6.33
C LEU A 214 26.85 -3.38 -5.55
N PRO A 215 27.20 -2.11 -5.30
CA PRO A 215 28.26 -1.78 -4.35
C PRO A 215 27.82 -2.14 -2.93
N MET A 216 28.64 -2.92 -2.22
CA MET A 216 28.41 -3.32 -0.84
C MET A 216 29.67 -3.10 0.00
N GLN A 217 29.48 -2.63 1.23
CA GLN A 217 30.59 -2.47 2.19
C GLN A 217 31.14 -3.84 2.59
N CYS A 218 32.45 -3.98 2.63
CA CYS A 218 33.13 -5.23 2.96
C CYS A 218 32.72 -5.79 4.32
N ALA A 219 32.49 -4.96 5.34
CA ALA A 219 31.94 -5.39 6.63
C ALA A 219 30.57 -6.07 6.53
N LYS A 220 29.73 -5.69 5.55
CA LYS A 220 28.46 -6.38 5.27
C LYS A 220 28.70 -7.67 4.50
N VAL A 221 29.62 -7.66 3.53
CA VAL A 221 29.98 -8.87 2.77
C VAL A 221 30.53 -9.95 3.70
N ALA A 222 31.39 -9.57 4.65
CA ALA A 222 31.93 -10.46 5.67
C ALA A 222 30.85 -11.17 6.50
N SER A 223 29.65 -10.59 6.65
CA SER A 223 28.55 -11.24 7.38
C SER A 223 27.95 -12.47 6.69
N PHE A 224 28.35 -12.75 5.44
CA PHE A 224 27.92 -13.92 4.67
C PHE A 224 28.96 -15.07 4.67
N TYR A 225 30.10 -14.88 5.34
CA TYR A 225 31.22 -15.82 5.35
C TYR A 225 31.53 -16.26 6.78
N ASP A 226 31.88 -17.53 6.95
CA ASP A 226 32.26 -18.09 8.26
C ASP A 226 33.72 -17.74 8.62
N ASP A 227 34.58 -17.55 7.63
CA ASP A 227 35.99 -17.27 7.80
C ASP A 227 36.48 -16.13 6.88
N THR A 228 37.61 -15.54 7.26
CA THR A 228 38.19 -14.38 6.54
C THR A 228 38.96 -14.79 5.29
N GLU A 229 39.48 -16.02 5.23
CA GLU A 229 40.27 -16.50 4.10
C GLU A 229 39.40 -16.69 2.86
N SER A 230 38.22 -17.31 3.02
CA SER A 230 37.24 -17.48 1.94
C SER A 230 36.68 -16.15 1.43
N LEU A 231 36.45 -15.19 2.33
CA LEU A 231 36.06 -13.82 1.98
C LEU A 231 37.13 -13.14 1.11
N ILE A 232 38.39 -13.13 1.56
CA ILE A 232 39.48 -12.44 0.87
C ILE A 232 39.82 -13.15 -0.46
N ALA A 233 39.70 -14.48 -0.52
CA ALA A 233 39.92 -15.24 -1.74
C ALA A 233 38.95 -14.79 -2.86
N LYS A 234 37.69 -14.49 -2.53
CA LYS A 234 36.69 -14.00 -3.49
C LYS A 234 36.72 -12.48 -3.67
N TYR A 235 36.96 -11.74 -2.59
CA TYR A 235 36.97 -10.27 -2.55
C TYR A 235 38.26 -9.76 -1.87
N PRO A 236 39.40 -9.70 -2.60
CA PRO A 236 40.68 -9.29 -2.01
C PRO A 236 40.67 -7.90 -1.38
N THR A 237 39.84 -6.98 -1.90
CA THR A 237 39.64 -5.63 -1.36
C THR A 237 39.05 -5.63 0.06
N CYS A 238 38.39 -6.72 0.49
CA CYS A 238 37.80 -6.84 1.82
C CYS A 238 38.79 -7.19 2.93
N GLN A 239 40.10 -7.12 2.67
CA GLN A 239 41.11 -6.98 3.72
C GLN A 239 40.83 -5.75 4.61
N ASP A 240 40.31 -4.66 4.03
CA ASP A 240 39.77 -3.54 4.80
C ASP A 240 38.23 -3.65 4.92
N PRO A 241 37.68 -3.85 6.14
CA PRO A 241 36.23 -3.91 6.36
C PRO A 241 35.48 -2.63 5.92
N ASN A 242 36.16 -1.49 5.83
CA ASN A 242 35.58 -0.22 5.42
C ASN A 242 35.55 -0.02 3.90
N ALA A 243 36.26 -0.86 3.14
CA ALA A 243 36.25 -0.80 1.69
C ALA A 243 34.89 -1.22 1.11
N TRP A 244 34.72 -0.94 -0.18
CA TRP A 244 33.52 -1.26 -0.94
C TRP A 244 33.86 -2.17 -2.12
N VAL A 245 33.01 -3.17 -2.34
CA VAL A 245 33.16 -4.13 -3.44
C VAL A 245 31.86 -4.25 -4.24
N ALA A 246 31.98 -4.56 -5.52
CA ALA A 246 30.85 -4.80 -6.39
C ALA A 246 30.42 -6.26 -6.32
N VAL A 247 29.24 -6.53 -5.74
CA VAL A 247 28.67 -7.87 -5.59
C VAL A 247 27.69 -8.14 -6.72
N GLN A 248 27.84 -9.26 -7.42
CA GLN A 248 26.96 -9.63 -8.53
C GLN A 248 25.54 -9.90 -8.04
N GLY A 249 24.53 -9.35 -8.74
CA GLY A 249 23.14 -9.68 -8.49
C GLY A 249 22.77 -10.99 -9.18
N ASP A 250 22.73 -12.07 -8.41
CA ASP A 250 22.34 -13.40 -8.92
C ASP A 250 21.50 -14.17 -7.88
N MET A 251 20.35 -14.69 -8.34
CA MET A 251 19.42 -15.52 -7.59
C MET A 251 19.60 -17.02 -7.87
N SER A 252 20.41 -17.39 -8.87
CA SER A 252 20.56 -18.78 -9.32
C SER A 252 21.70 -19.54 -8.63
N GLY A 253 22.70 -18.83 -8.10
CA GLY A 253 23.78 -19.42 -7.32
C GLY A 253 23.45 -19.62 -5.83
N GLU A 254 24.32 -20.35 -5.13
CA GLU A 254 24.24 -20.62 -3.68
C GLU A 254 24.79 -19.46 -2.82
N SER A 255 25.34 -18.42 -3.46
CA SER A 255 26.02 -17.31 -2.83
C SER A 255 25.03 -16.32 -2.21
N THR A 256 24.96 -16.30 -0.89
CA THR A 256 24.00 -15.52 -0.10
C THR A 256 24.13 -14.00 -0.32
N GLU A 257 25.35 -13.51 -0.51
CA GLU A 257 25.62 -12.11 -0.85
C GLU A 257 25.15 -11.74 -2.26
N ASN A 258 25.20 -12.68 -3.21
CA ASN A 258 24.69 -12.45 -4.56
C ASN A 258 23.17 -12.33 -4.57
N ILE A 259 22.48 -13.18 -3.79
CA ILE A 259 21.03 -13.09 -3.57
C ILE A 259 20.68 -11.74 -2.93
N ALA A 260 21.45 -11.31 -1.91
CA ALA A 260 21.28 -10.01 -1.27
C ALA A 260 21.39 -8.85 -2.27
N SER A 261 22.39 -8.92 -3.16
CA SER A 261 22.62 -7.95 -4.23
C SER A 261 21.46 -7.91 -5.23
N ALA A 262 21.01 -9.07 -5.71
CA ALA A 262 19.91 -9.19 -6.68
C ALA A 262 18.60 -8.60 -6.15
N LEU A 263 18.24 -8.93 -4.90
CA LEU A 263 17.03 -8.42 -4.26
C LEU A 263 17.10 -6.90 -4.03
N SER A 264 18.26 -6.38 -3.64
CA SER A 264 18.45 -4.93 -3.40
C SER A 264 18.40 -4.09 -4.68
N LEU A 265 18.94 -4.63 -5.78
CA LEU A 265 18.82 -4.01 -7.08
C LEU A 265 17.36 -4.03 -7.57
N GLY A 266 16.70 -5.19 -7.46
CA GLY A 266 15.30 -5.36 -7.84
C GLY A 266 14.35 -4.47 -7.03
N SER A 267 14.59 -4.32 -5.72
CA SER A 267 13.72 -3.53 -4.83
C SER A 267 13.69 -2.05 -5.19
N SER A 268 14.83 -1.50 -5.66
CA SER A 268 14.97 -0.08 -5.99
C SER A 268 14.01 0.35 -7.10
N MET A 269 13.81 -0.47 -8.13
CA MET A 269 12.83 -0.20 -9.20
C MET A 269 11.42 -0.66 -8.81
N ALA A 270 11.30 -1.80 -8.13
CA ALA A 270 10.03 -2.42 -7.81
C ALA A 270 9.12 -1.51 -6.97
N ILE A 271 9.67 -0.72 -6.04
CA ILE A 271 8.89 0.20 -5.21
C ILE A 271 8.20 1.29 -6.05
N TRP A 272 8.90 1.85 -7.04
CA TRP A 272 8.34 2.88 -7.92
C TRP A 272 7.22 2.33 -8.79
N LEU A 273 7.46 1.18 -9.44
CA LEU A 273 6.47 0.55 -10.31
C LEU A 273 5.23 0.12 -9.54
N ALA A 274 5.41 -0.54 -8.38
CA ALA A 274 4.29 -0.96 -7.55
C ALA A 274 3.46 0.22 -7.06
N LEU A 275 4.11 1.30 -6.61
CA LEU A 275 3.41 2.50 -6.15
C LEU A 275 2.61 3.15 -7.28
N ALA A 276 3.20 3.28 -8.49
CA ALA A 276 2.52 3.85 -9.66
C ALA A 276 1.29 3.03 -10.08
N ILE A 277 1.42 1.70 -10.16
CA ILE A 277 0.31 0.78 -10.49
C ILE A 277 -0.84 0.97 -9.49
N HIS A 278 -0.52 1.02 -8.20
CA HIS A 278 -1.53 1.17 -7.16
C HIS A 278 -2.16 2.56 -7.15
N ALA A 279 -1.37 3.61 -7.39
CA ALA A 279 -1.85 4.98 -7.45
C ALA A 279 -2.79 5.21 -8.65
N ILE A 280 -2.44 4.71 -9.83
CA ILE A 280 -3.32 4.79 -11.01
C ILE A 280 -4.57 3.92 -10.80
N GLY A 281 -4.38 2.68 -10.34
CA GLY A 281 -5.47 1.73 -10.17
C GLY A 281 -6.55 2.20 -9.19
N ILE A 282 -6.17 2.86 -8.08
CA ILE A 282 -7.16 3.38 -7.15
C ILE A 282 -7.95 4.56 -7.72
N GLU A 283 -7.32 5.44 -8.48
CA GLU A 283 -8.05 6.53 -9.15
C GLU A 283 -9.05 5.98 -10.15
N VAL A 284 -8.65 5.01 -10.98
CA VAL A 284 -9.56 4.33 -11.91
C VAL A 284 -10.75 3.73 -11.15
N TYR A 285 -10.51 3.03 -10.05
CA TYR A 285 -11.59 2.44 -9.24
C TYR A 285 -12.55 3.51 -8.68
N LEU A 286 -12.03 4.64 -8.19
CA LEU A 286 -12.86 5.72 -7.66
C LEU A 286 -13.72 6.37 -8.76
N HIS A 287 -13.16 6.59 -9.95
CA HIS A 287 -13.89 7.11 -11.12
C HIS A 287 -14.95 6.14 -11.64
N LEU A 288 -14.75 4.83 -11.48
CA LEU A 288 -15.73 3.80 -11.84
C LEU A 288 -16.80 3.55 -10.77
N THR A 289 -16.79 4.29 -9.64
CA THR A 289 -17.78 4.15 -8.57
C THR A 289 -18.59 5.43 -8.26
N PRO A 290 -19.05 6.21 -9.26
CA PRO A 290 -19.70 7.50 -9.04
C PRO A 290 -21.02 7.39 -8.28
N ALA A 291 -21.79 6.32 -8.54
CA ALA A 291 -23.05 6.06 -7.83
C ALA A 291 -22.85 5.84 -6.32
N GLU A 292 -21.71 5.27 -5.90
CA GLU A 292 -21.39 5.10 -4.48
C GLU A 292 -20.95 6.43 -3.86
N THR A 293 -20.19 7.23 -4.60
CA THR A 293 -19.84 8.61 -4.21
C THR A 293 -21.09 9.44 -3.96
N GLU A 294 -22.02 9.46 -4.90
CA GLU A 294 -23.28 10.22 -4.79
C GLU A 294 -24.16 9.70 -3.65
N ARG A 295 -24.28 8.37 -3.49
CA ARG A 295 -25.02 7.77 -2.37
C ARG A 295 -24.46 8.21 -1.02
N LEU A 296 -23.14 8.20 -0.86
CA LEU A 296 -22.49 8.61 0.38
C LEU A 296 -22.63 10.12 0.60
N ARG A 297 -22.56 10.93 -0.45
CA ARG A 297 -22.74 12.38 -0.37
C ARG A 297 -24.13 12.79 0.11
N LYS A 298 -25.18 12.10 -0.35
CA LYS A 298 -26.55 12.26 0.19
C LYS A 298 -26.64 11.97 1.68
N ILE A 299 -25.95 10.92 2.15
CA ILE A 299 -25.90 10.58 3.59
C ILE A 299 -25.09 11.64 4.37
N SER A 300 -23.97 12.12 3.79
CA SER A 300 -23.17 13.22 4.37
C SER A 300 -24.01 14.47 4.56
N PHE A 301 -24.78 14.87 3.54
CA PHE A 301 -25.71 15.99 3.59
C PHE A 301 -26.71 15.87 4.73
N GLN A 302 -27.43 14.74 4.80
CA GLN A 302 -28.43 14.50 5.85
C GLN A 302 -27.81 14.63 7.25
N ARG A 303 -26.67 13.96 7.48
CA ARG A 303 -26.01 13.97 8.80
C ARG A 303 -25.46 15.33 9.19
N GLN A 304 -24.99 16.11 8.21
CA GLN A 304 -24.50 17.46 8.43
C GLN A 304 -25.64 18.41 8.76
N GLN A 305 -26.78 18.27 8.08
CA GLN A 305 -27.99 19.02 8.36
C GLN A 305 -28.52 18.72 9.77
N GLU A 306 -28.58 17.44 10.16
CA GLU A 306 -28.96 17.00 11.52
C GLU A 306 -28.04 17.58 12.62
N ARG A 307 -26.80 17.94 12.27
CA ARG A 307 -25.82 18.57 13.18
C ARG A 307 -25.70 20.08 13.03
N GLY A 308 -26.56 20.72 12.24
CA GLY A 308 -26.58 22.18 12.07
C GLY A 308 -25.33 22.73 11.35
N PHE A 309 -24.70 21.97 10.46
CA PHE A 309 -23.59 22.48 9.66
C PHE A 309 -24.10 23.57 8.69
N LYS A 310 -23.32 24.64 8.51
CA LYS A 310 -23.69 25.78 7.65
C LYS A 310 -23.90 25.37 6.17
N ASN A 311 -23.03 24.51 5.65
CA ASN A 311 -23.04 24.08 4.24
C ASN A 311 -23.08 22.53 4.13
N PRO A 312 -24.22 21.88 4.41
CA PRO A 312 -24.36 20.44 4.28
C PRO A 312 -24.08 19.96 2.84
N GLY A 313 -23.44 18.81 2.68
CA GLY A 313 -23.03 18.25 1.38
C GLY A 313 -21.73 18.82 0.80
N SER A 314 -21.28 19.98 1.29
CA SER A 314 -20.11 20.73 0.78
C SER A 314 -19.13 21.11 1.90
N CYS A 315 -18.98 20.23 2.89
CA CYS A 315 -17.97 20.35 3.95
C CYS A 315 -16.67 19.66 3.52
N GLY A 316 -15.64 19.66 4.36
CA GLY A 316 -14.40 18.90 4.09
C GLY A 316 -13.67 19.31 2.81
N LEU A 317 -13.10 18.33 2.11
CA LEU A 317 -12.35 18.50 0.87
C LEU A 317 -13.24 18.15 -0.35
N THR A 318 -14.24 18.98 -0.63
CA THR A 318 -15.10 18.83 -1.81
C THR A 318 -14.76 19.87 -2.88
N SER A 319 -14.92 19.48 -4.15
CA SER A 319 -14.58 20.33 -5.30
C SER A 319 -15.44 21.58 -5.41
N ASP A 320 -16.64 21.57 -4.85
CA ASP A 320 -17.58 22.69 -4.82
C ASP A 320 -17.38 23.62 -3.62
N ARG A 321 -16.49 23.26 -2.69
CA ARG A 321 -16.07 24.13 -1.58
C ARG A 321 -14.69 24.73 -1.80
N LEU A 322 -13.73 23.91 -2.21
CA LEU A 322 -12.32 24.31 -2.34
C LEU A 322 -11.86 24.44 -3.80
N GLY A 323 -12.62 23.88 -4.73
CA GLY A 323 -12.36 23.98 -6.17
C GLY A 323 -13.35 24.90 -6.87
N TYR A 324 -13.48 24.70 -8.18
CA TYR A 324 -14.32 25.52 -9.07
C TYR A 324 -15.58 24.77 -9.55
N ALA A 325 -15.97 23.69 -8.89
CA ALA A 325 -17.18 22.95 -9.25
C ALA A 325 -18.44 23.70 -8.77
N GLU A 326 -19.56 23.50 -9.47
CA GLU A 326 -20.86 24.01 -9.03
C GLU A 326 -21.24 23.45 -7.66
N THR A 327 -21.97 24.24 -6.87
CA THR A 327 -22.44 23.84 -5.54
C THR A 327 -23.33 22.61 -5.64
N TRP A 328 -22.88 21.51 -5.03
CA TRP A 328 -23.64 20.27 -5.05
C TRP A 328 -24.93 20.42 -4.26
N ARG A 329 -26.04 19.92 -4.80
CA ARG A 329 -27.33 19.86 -4.11
C ARG A 329 -27.98 18.49 -4.31
N PRO A 330 -28.62 17.93 -3.25
CA PRO A 330 -29.33 16.66 -3.39
C PRO A 330 -30.39 16.75 -4.50
N GLY A 331 -30.27 15.89 -5.53
CA GLY A 331 -31.27 15.77 -6.59
C GLY A 331 -31.09 16.68 -7.81
N VAL A 332 -30.08 17.56 -7.83
CA VAL A 332 -29.78 18.40 -9.01
C VAL A 332 -28.85 17.69 -10.01
N ASP A 333 -28.00 16.77 -9.55
CA ASP A 333 -26.93 16.16 -10.38
C ASP A 333 -27.33 14.89 -11.15
N ALA A 334 -28.63 14.61 -11.31
CA ALA A 334 -29.07 13.50 -12.16
C ALA A 334 -28.88 13.78 -13.68
N THR A 335 -28.52 15.01 -14.06
CA THR A 335 -28.45 15.46 -15.45
C THR A 335 -27.04 15.78 -15.96
N ALA A 336 -25.98 15.66 -15.15
CA ALA A 336 -24.62 16.05 -15.56
C ALA A 336 -23.82 14.97 -16.33
N TYR A 337 -24.49 13.91 -16.81
CA TYR A 337 -24.00 13.13 -17.95
C TYR A 337 -25.12 13.06 -18.98
N PRO A 338 -25.14 13.94 -19.99
CA PRO A 338 -25.91 13.64 -21.18
C PRO A 338 -25.36 12.33 -21.74
N ALA A 339 -26.23 11.33 -21.92
CA ALA A 339 -25.93 10.25 -22.84
C ALA A 339 -25.46 10.88 -24.15
N SER A 340 -24.28 10.52 -24.62
CA SER A 340 -23.76 10.97 -25.90
C SER A 340 -24.78 10.64 -26.99
N LYS A 341 -25.63 11.61 -27.32
CA LYS A 341 -26.17 11.71 -28.66
C LYS A 341 -25.04 12.31 -29.48
N GLY A 342 -24.51 11.52 -30.40
CA GLY A 342 -23.67 12.06 -31.45
C GLY A 342 -24.42 13.22 -32.11
N SER A 343 -23.80 14.40 -32.09
CA SER A 343 -24.02 15.40 -33.11
C SER A 343 -22.64 15.95 -33.44
N ASP A 344 -22.28 15.75 -34.69
CA ASP A 344 -21.20 16.42 -35.39
C ASP A 344 -21.24 17.95 -35.18
N SER A 345 -20.11 18.56 -35.56
CA SER A 345 -19.82 19.99 -35.75
C SER A 345 -19.53 20.82 -34.50
N ASP A 346 -18.24 20.94 -34.17
CA ASP A 346 -17.52 22.23 -34.28
C ASP A 346 -16.01 22.03 -34.06
N ILE A 347 -15.33 21.55 -35.09
CA ILE A 347 -13.87 21.64 -35.25
C ILE A 347 -13.61 22.50 -36.48
N SER A 348 -13.92 23.79 -36.39
CA SER A 348 -13.58 24.76 -37.45
C SER A 348 -13.50 26.18 -36.91
N LYS A 349 -12.66 26.44 -35.89
CA LYS A 349 -12.33 27.84 -35.52
C LYS A 349 -11.09 28.09 -34.67
N VAL A 350 -10.07 27.24 -34.74
CA VAL A 350 -8.73 27.58 -34.17
C VAL A 350 -7.62 27.08 -35.10
N ALA A 351 -7.49 27.72 -36.26
CA ALA A 351 -6.30 27.71 -37.11
C ALA A 351 -6.37 28.87 -38.10
N ALA A 352 -6.19 30.10 -37.59
CA ALA A 352 -5.86 31.28 -38.39
C ALA A 352 -5.36 32.39 -37.44
N ALA A 353 -4.09 32.29 -37.03
CA ALA A 353 -3.20 33.40 -36.68
C ALA A 353 -1.77 32.85 -36.56
#